data_AF-A0A6P0XJS4-F1
#
_entry.id   AF-A0A6P0XJS4-F1
#
_cell.length_a   1.000
_cell.length_b   1.000
_cell.length_c   1.000
_cell.angle_alpha   90.00
_cell.angle_beta   90.00
_cell.angle_gamma   90.00
#
_symmetry.space_group_name_H-M   'P 1'
#
loop_
_entity.id
_entity.type
_entity.pdbx_description
1 polymer ?
#
loop_
_entity_poly.entity_id
_entity_poly.type
_entity_poly.pdbx_seq_one_letter_code
_entity_poly.pdbx_strand_id
1 'polypeptide(L)' 'IGNSYGKFLQRDTGTPLVRIGYPIFDRHHQHRYSILGYKGAFNLLNWIVNTILDELDRGSMELGVNDTSFDLIR' A
#
# COMPACT_ATOMS: atom_id res chain seq x y z
N ILE A 1 8.57 -0.19 -1.79
CA ILE A 1 8.38 1.28 -1.69
C ILE A 1 9.09 1.92 -2.88
N GLY A 2 8.43 2.80 -3.64
CA GLY A 2 9.08 3.44 -4.80
C GLY A 2 8.19 4.41 -5.56
N ASN A 3 8.64 4.81 -6.75
CA ASN A 3 7.93 5.72 -7.65
C ASN A 3 7.00 4.97 -8.63
N SER A 4 6.29 5.68 -9.52
CA SER A 4 5.31 5.04 -10.42
C SER A 4 5.89 3.99 -11.37
N TYR A 5 7.19 4.01 -11.65
CA TYR A 5 7.84 2.97 -12.46
C TYR A 5 7.83 1.60 -11.77
N GLY A 6 7.79 1.57 -10.44
CA GLY A 6 7.67 0.33 -9.67
C GLY A 6 6.39 -0.46 -9.95
N LYS A 7 5.38 0.14 -10.63
CA LYS A 7 4.15 -0.56 -11.00
C LYS A 7 4.41 -1.76 -11.91
N PHE A 8 5.44 -1.70 -12.76
CA PHE A 8 5.80 -2.84 -13.63
C PHE A 8 6.32 -4.00 -12.80
N LEU A 9 7.19 -3.73 -11.82
CA LEU A 9 7.66 -4.74 -10.87
C LEU A 9 6.52 -5.35 -10.07
N GLN A 10 5.57 -4.53 -9.57
CA GLN A 10 4.40 -5.05 -8.85
C GLN A 10 3.58 -6.02 -9.71
N ARG A 11 3.41 -5.74 -11.00
CA ARG A 11 2.69 -6.64 -11.92
C ARG A 11 3.46 -7.94 -12.13
N ASP A 12 4.79 -7.85 -12.29
CA ASP A 12 5.61 -8.98 -12.69
C ASP A 12 5.98 -9.91 -11.52
N THR A 13 6.13 -9.37 -10.30
CA THR A 13 6.52 -10.14 -9.09
C THR A 13 5.40 -10.35 -8.09
N GLY A 14 4.22 -9.75 -8.32
CA GLY A 14 3.12 -9.75 -7.35
C GLY A 14 3.41 -8.97 -6.07
N THR A 15 4.54 -8.26 -5.97
CA THR A 15 4.92 -7.56 -4.75
C THR A 15 4.21 -6.20 -4.63
N PRO A 16 3.43 -5.93 -3.57
CA PRO A 16 2.67 -4.70 -3.44
C PRO A 16 3.58 -3.46 -3.36
N LEU A 17 3.23 -2.42 -4.12
CA LEU A 17 4.00 -1.17 -4.19
C LEU A 17 3.32 -0.05 -3.38
N VAL A 18 3.94 0.31 -2.26
CA VAL A 18 3.71 1.59 -1.59
C VAL A 18 4.43 2.70 -2.37
N ARG A 19 3.67 3.69 -2.86
CA ARG A 19 4.17 4.77 -3.71
C ARG A 19 4.64 5.95 -2.86
N ILE A 20 5.95 6.09 -2.73
CA ILE A 20 6.60 7.17 -1.97
C ILE A 20 7.85 7.56 -2.76
N GLY A 21 7.99 8.86 -3.05
CA GLY A 21 9.13 9.41 -3.80
C GLY A 21 8.69 10.16 -5.05
N TYR A 22 9.56 10.20 -6.05
CA TYR A 22 9.34 10.92 -7.30
C TYR A 22 9.84 10.08 -8.51
N PRO A 23 9.17 10.15 -9.68
CA PRO A 23 7.89 10.78 -9.97
C PRO A 23 6.67 9.87 -9.65
N ILE A 24 5.56 10.48 -9.23
CA ILE A 24 4.27 9.79 -9.05
C ILE A 24 3.28 10.32 -10.08
N PHE A 25 3.04 9.54 -11.14
CA PHE A 25 2.14 9.90 -12.24
C PHE A 25 0.76 9.25 -12.12
N ASP A 26 0.67 8.07 -11.50
CA ASP A 26 -0.54 7.25 -11.45
C ASP A 26 -1.43 7.51 -10.22
N ARG A 27 -1.06 8.47 -9.38
CA ARG A 27 -1.83 8.91 -8.20
C ARG A 27 -1.84 10.43 -8.12
N HIS A 28 -3.01 11.00 -7.90
CA HIS A 28 -3.18 12.45 -7.79
C HIS A 28 -2.93 12.93 -6.35
N HIS A 29 -2.44 14.16 -6.21
CA HIS A 29 -2.33 14.89 -4.94
C HIS A 29 -1.40 14.31 -3.85
N GLN A 30 -0.74 13.17 -4.09
CA GLN A 30 0.21 12.61 -3.10
C GLN A 30 1.38 13.55 -2.78
N HIS A 31 1.74 14.43 -3.72
CA HIS A 31 2.77 15.46 -3.50
C HIS A 31 2.41 16.51 -2.43
N ARG A 32 1.13 16.63 -2.01
CA ARG A 32 0.70 17.61 -1.01
C ARG A 32 0.96 17.16 0.43
N TYR A 33 1.16 15.86 0.64
CA TYR A 33 1.37 15.31 1.96
C TYR A 33 2.86 15.33 2.29
N SER A 34 3.20 15.81 3.49
CA SER A 34 4.58 15.78 3.96
C SER A 34 5.05 14.35 4.14
N ILE A 35 6.31 14.10 3.78
CA ILE A 35 7.07 12.89 4.10
C ILE A 35 8.14 13.15 5.18
N LEU A 36 8.40 14.41 5.52
CA LEU A 36 9.42 14.80 6.51
C LEU A 36 8.80 15.18 7.86
N GLY A 37 9.59 15.01 8.92
CA GLY A 37 9.21 15.28 10.31
C GLY A 37 8.20 14.29 10.89
N TYR A 38 7.73 14.53 12.11
CA TYR A 38 6.76 13.65 12.78
C TYR A 38 5.45 13.50 12.01
N LYS A 39 4.97 14.59 11.40
CA LYS A 39 3.79 14.55 10.52
C LYS A 39 4.01 13.66 9.30
N GLY A 40 5.21 13.68 8.72
CA GLY A 40 5.56 12.82 7.59
C GLY A 40 5.71 11.36 7.98
N ALA A 41 6.33 11.08 9.12
CA ALA A 41 6.43 9.74 9.68
C ALA A 41 5.04 9.12 9.91
N PHE A 42 4.08 9.89 10.41
CA PHE A 42 2.70 9.42 10.58
C PHE A 42 2.02 9.10 9.23
N ASN A 43 2.19 9.94 8.21
CA ASN A 43 1.66 9.68 6.87
C ASN A 43 2.28 8.42 6.25
N LEU A 44 3.60 8.27 6.38
CA LEU A 44 4.35 7.09 5.93
C LEU A 44 3.84 5.82 6.59
N LEU A 45 3.71 5.83 7.93
CA LEU A 45 3.18 4.71 8.68
C LEU A 45 1.78 4.34 8.18
N ASN A 46 0.89 5.31 8.04
CA ASN A 46 -0.49 5.09 7.61
C ASN A 46 -0.55 4.43 6.22
N TRP A 47 0.23 4.92 5.24
CA TRP A 47 0.26 4.33 3.90
C TRP A 47 0.85 2.91 3.88
N ILE A 48 1.88 2.65 4.69
CA ILE A 48 2.49 1.32 4.77
C ILE A 48 1.51 0.33 5.40
N VAL A 49 0.92 0.66 6.55
CA VAL A 49 0.01 -0.23 7.28
C VAL A 49 -1.22 -0.53 6.44
N ASN A 50 -1.86 0.48 5.83
CA ASN A 50 -3.03 0.23 4.97
C ASN A 50 -2.69 -0.66 3.78
N THR A 51 -1.50 -0.51 3.17
CA THR A 51 -1.10 -1.40 2.07
C THR A 51 -0.92 -2.85 2.52
N ILE A 52 -0.45 -3.07 3.76
CA ILE A 52 -0.32 -4.42 4.33
C ILE A 52 -1.70 -5.02 4.61
N LEU A 53 -2.61 -4.23 5.20
CA LEU A 53 -3.98 -4.66 5.48
C LEU A 53 -4.73 -5.00 4.18
N ASP A 54 -4.60 -4.15 3.15
CA ASP A 54 -5.19 -4.40 1.83
C ASP A 54 -4.70 -5.72 1.20
N GLU A 55 -3.42 -6.08 1.41
CA GLU A 55 -2.85 -7.32 0.89
C GLU A 55 -3.30 -8.55 1.70
N LEU A 56 -3.41 -8.41 3.03
CA LEU A 56 -3.96 -9.46 3.90
C LEU A 56 -5.42 -9.76 3.55
N ASP A 57 -6.23 -8.72 3.37
CA ASP A 57 -7.64 -8.87 2.98
C ASP A 57 -7.77 -9.49 1.59
N ARG A 58 -6.89 -9.11 0.64
CA ARG A 58 -6.83 -9.75 -0.68
C ARG A 58 -6.52 -11.25 -0.60
N GLY A 59 -5.63 -11.65 0.32
CA GLY A 59 -5.31 -13.06 0.55
C GLY A 59 -6.43 -13.87 1.23
N SER A 60 -7.28 -13.20 2.01
CA SER A 60 -8.37 -13.81 2.78
C SER A 60 -9.75 -13.69 2.12
N MET A 61 -9.86 -13.12 0.92
CA MET A 61 -11.14 -12.85 0.25
C MET A 61 -11.83 -14.09 -0.36
N GLU A 62 -11.14 -15.24 -0.44
CA GLU A 62 -11.67 -16.45 -1.07
C GLU A 62 -12.57 -17.27 -0.13
N LEU A 63 -13.87 -17.28 -0.45
CA LEU A 63 -14.92 -17.99 0.29
C LEU A 63 -14.64 -19.49 0.39
N GLY A 64 -14.64 -20.01 1.62
CA GLY A 64 -14.49 -21.44 1.90
C GLY A 64 -13.06 -21.99 1.79
N VAL A 65 -12.07 -21.17 1.42
CA VAL A 65 -10.65 -21.54 1.40
C VAL A 65 -9.87 -20.78 2.48
N ASN A 66 -9.90 -19.45 2.44
CA ASN A 66 -9.10 -18.58 3.32
C ASN A 66 -9.93 -17.52 4.09
N ASP A 67 -11.26 -17.54 3.95
CA ASP A 67 -12.22 -16.60 4.57
C ASP A 67 -12.27 -16.68 6.10
N THR A 68 -11.71 -17.73 6.72
CA THR A 68 -11.65 -17.85 8.18
C THR A 68 -10.80 -16.76 8.85
N SER A 69 -9.91 -16.11 8.10
CA SER A 69 -9.05 -15.03 8.59
C SER A 69 -9.45 -13.64 8.07
N PHE A 70 -10.68 -13.51 7.55
CA PHE A 70 -11.24 -12.23 7.11
C PHE A 70 -11.95 -11.53 8.28
N ASP A 71 -11.14 -10.94 9.18
CA ASP A 71 -11.61 -10.31 10.41
C ASP A 71 -12.20 -8.90 10.17
N LEU A 72 -13.27 -8.57 10.91
CA LEU A 72 -13.90 -7.24 10.87
C LEU A 72 -13.07 -6.16 11.59
N ILE A 73 -12.25 -6.55 12.57
CA ILE A 73 -11.38 -5.65 13.34
C ILE A 73 -9.97 -6.23 13.26
N ARG A 74 -8.99 -5.40 12.84
CA ARG A 74 -7.56 -5.72 12.79
C ARG A 74 -6.74 -4.71 13.56
#